data_AF-A0A843C3R6-F1
#
_entry.id   AF-A0A843C3R6-F1
#
_cell.length_a   1.000
_cell.length_b   1.000
_cell.length_c   1.000
_cell.angle_alpha   90.00
_cell.angle_beta   90.00
_cell.angle_gamma   90.00
#
_symmetry.space_group_name_H-M   'P 1'
#
loop_
_entity.id
_entity.type
_entity.pdbx_description
1 polymer ?
#
loop_
_entity_poly.entity_id
_entity_poly.type
_entity_poly.pdbx_seq_one_letter_code
_entity_poly.pdbx_strand_id
1 'polypeptide(L)'
;MGHCNNEFEMQEHNTSELITQELIRHAPFTAFGAITGIVIVLFAVHLPHNAAETIFYTLHPMHVVLSALVTAGMYRLHKGKGVSVILIGYIGAVGIATISDSLVPYAGEV
;
A
#
# COMPACT_ATOMS: atom_id res chain seq x y z
N MET A 1 -44.11 -12.44 1.25
CA MET A 1 -42.65 -12.61 1.29
C MET A 1 -41.85 -11.71 0.33
N GLY A 2 -42.44 -11.01 -0.67
CA GLY A 2 -41.65 -10.27 -1.68
C GLY A 2 -41.21 -8.82 -1.34
N HIS A 3 -41.58 -8.26 -0.18
CA HIS A 3 -41.24 -6.87 0.16
C HIS A 3 -39.80 -6.72 0.67
N CYS A 4 -39.33 -7.69 1.47
CA CYS A 4 -37.98 -7.69 2.06
C CYS A 4 -36.87 -7.84 1.01
N ASN A 5 -37.13 -8.57 -0.07
CA ASN A 5 -36.14 -8.82 -1.13
C ASN A 5 -35.82 -7.55 -1.94
N ASN A 6 -36.84 -6.72 -2.19
CA ASN A 6 -36.69 -5.50 -2.97
C ASN A 6 -35.93 -4.40 -2.21
N GLU A 7 -36.10 -4.31 -0.88
CA GLU A 7 -35.33 -3.38 -0.04
C GLU A 7 -33.86 -3.80 0.05
N PHE A 8 -33.60 -5.11 0.13
CA PHE A 8 -32.23 -5.66 0.18
C PHE A 8 -31.49 -5.49 -1.16
N GLU A 9 -32.13 -5.78 -2.30
CA GLU A 9 -31.56 -5.57 -3.64
C GLU A 9 -31.32 -4.07 -3.93
N MET A 10 -32.24 -3.19 -3.51
CA MET A 10 -32.03 -1.74 -3.68
C MET A 10 -30.91 -1.22 -2.77
N GLN A 11 -30.75 -1.76 -1.56
CA GLN A 11 -29.65 -1.39 -0.66
C GLN A 11 -28.29 -1.88 -1.18
N GLU A 12 -28.21 -3.09 -1.73
CA GLU A 12 -26.99 -3.58 -2.39
C GLU A 12 -26.62 -2.74 -3.63
N HIS A 13 -27.59 -2.39 -4.48
CA HIS A 13 -27.35 -1.56 -5.66
C HIS A 13 -26.81 -0.18 -5.30
N ASN A 14 -27.41 0.51 -4.32
CA ASN A 14 -26.95 1.83 -3.89
C ASN A 14 -25.55 1.80 -3.25
N THR A 15 -25.22 0.73 -2.51
CA THR A 15 -23.91 0.60 -1.84
C THR A 15 -22.81 0.25 -2.84
N SER A 16 -23.10 -0.62 -3.81
CA SER A 16 -22.16 -1.00 -4.87
C SER A 16 -21.85 0.14 -5.83
N GLU A 17 -22.84 0.98 -6.17
CA GLU A 17 -22.60 2.21 -6.95
C GLU A 17 -21.70 3.21 -6.20
N LEU A 18 -21.91 3.40 -4.88
CA LEU A 18 -21.06 4.26 -4.06
C LEU A 18 -19.61 3.77 -4.00
N ILE A 19 -19.41 2.46 -3.78
CA ILE A 19 -18.06 1.86 -3.74
C ILE A 19 -17.38 1.99 -5.11
N THR A 20 -18.10 1.72 -6.20
CA THR A 20 -17.56 1.83 -7.56
C THR A 20 -17.19 3.27 -7.90
N GLN A 21 -18.01 4.24 -7.50
CA GLN A 21 -17.74 5.65 -7.73
C GLN A 21 -16.49 6.14 -6.97
N GLU A 22 -16.32 5.75 -5.71
CA GLU A 22 -15.10 6.07 -4.96
C GLU A 22 -13.87 5.33 -5.51
N LEU A 23 -14.04 4.08 -5.96
CA LEU A 23 -12.95 3.34 -6.58
C LEU A 23 -12.48 3.99 -7.88
N ILE A 24 -13.39 4.41 -8.75
CA ILE A 24 -13.08 5.14 -10.00
C ILE A 24 -12.41 6.48 -9.69
N ARG A 25 -12.83 7.16 -8.62
CA ARG A 25 -12.25 8.44 -8.20
C ARG A 25 -10.81 8.30 -7.69
N HIS A 26 -10.47 7.16 -7.09
CA HIS A 26 -9.13 6.86 -6.61
C HIS A 26 -8.26 6.08 -7.60
N ALA A 27 -8.87 5.44 -8.61
CA ALA A 27 -8.20 4.71 -9.68
C ALA A 27 -7.08 5.49 -10.41
N PRO A 28 -7.20 6.80 -10.76
CA PRO A 28 -6.14 7.49 -11.48
C PRO A 28 -4.84 7.61 -10.67
N PHE A 29 -4.94 7.78 -9.35
CA PHE A 29 -3.77 7.83 -8.47
C PHE A 29 -3.08 6.47 -8.39
N THR A 30 -3.86 5.40 -8.21
CA THR A 30 -3.34 4.02 -8.19
C THR A 30 -2.73 3.62 -9.53
N ALA A 31 -3.40 3.94 -10.65
CA ALA A 31 -2.91 3.65 -11.99
C ALA A 31 -1.61 4.40 -12.29
N PHE A 32 -1.52 5.67 -11.92
CA PHE A 32 -0.28 6.44 -12.05
C PHE A 32 0.87 5.79 -11.26
N GLY A 33 0.63 5.44 -9.99
CA GLY A 33 1.61 4.72 -9.17
C GLY A 33 2.05 3.41 -9.81
N ALA A 34 1.11 2.59 -10.29
CA ALA A 34 1.41 1.32 -10.94
C ALA A 34 2.24 1.50 -12.22
N ILE A 35 1.88 2.45 -13.09
CA ILE A 35 2.63 2.74 -14.32
C ILE A 35 4.06 3.19 -13.98
N THR A 36 4.21 4.12 -13.03
CA THR A 36 5.55 4.58 -12.63
C THR A 36 6.39 3.45 -12.05
N GLY A 37 5.81 2.57 -11.23
CA GLY A 37 6.49 1.39 -10.69
C GLY A 37 6.95 0.43 -11.78
N ILE A 38 6.10 0.12 -12.76
CA ILE A 38 6.46 -0.74 -13.90
C ILE A 38 7.61 -0.13 -14.69
N VAL A 39 7.56 1.17 -14.98
CA VAL A 39 8.64 1.88 -15.68
C VAL A 39 9.95 1.76 -14.91
N ILE A 40 9.93 2.01 -13.60
CA ILE A 40 11.12 1.91 -12.73
C ILE A 40 11.69 0.49 -12.75
N VAL A 41 10.86 -0.55 -12.64
CA VAL A 41 11.31 -1.95 -12.70
C VAL A 41 11.97 -2.27 -14.04
N LEU A 42 11.37 -1.85 -15.16
CA LEU A 42 11.94 -2.08 -16.50
C LEU A 42 13.32 -1.43 -16.65
N PHE A 43 13.51 -0.23 -16.10
CA PHE A 43 14.83 0.42 -16.07
C PHE A 43 15.78 -0.31 -15.11
N ALA A 44 15.31 -0.76 -13.95
CA ALA A 44 16.14 -1.40 -12.93
C ALA A 44 16.72 -2.75 -13.39
N VAL A 45 15.99 -3.52 -14.20
CA VAL A 45 16.46 -4.82 -14.75
C VAL A 45 17.72 -4.66 -15.62
N HIS A 46 17.93 -3.50 -16.23
CA HIS A 46 19.09 -3.24 -17.08
C HIS A 46 20.31 -2.69 -16.32
N LEU A 47 20.20 -2.50 -15.01
CA LEU A 47 21.30 -1.93 -14.21
C LEU A 47 22.37 -2.98 -13.88
N PRO A 48 23.65 -2.60 -13.90
CA PRO A 48 24.73 -3.47 -13.46
C PRO A 48 24.61 -3.73 -11.94
N HIS A 49 25.03 -4.92 -11.52
CA HIS A 49 24.85 -5.43 -10.15
C HIS A 49 25.32 -4.43 -9.07
N ASN A 50 26.48 -3.81 -9.26
CA ASN A 50 27.05 -2.79 -8.38
C ASN A 50 26.20 -1.53 -8.23
N ALA A 51 25.51 -1.10 -9.31
CA ALA A 51 24.59 0.03 -9.25
C ALA A 51 23.26 -0.38 -8.58
N ALA A 52 22.75 -1.56 -8.90
CA ALA A 52 21.53 -2.11 -8.31
C ALA A 52 21.67 -2.27 -6.78
N GLU A 53 22.80 -2.79 -6.31
CA GLU A 53 23.12 -2.95 -4.89
C GLU A 53 23.13 -1.60 -4.15
N THR A 54 23.83 -0.60 -4.72
CA THR A 54 23.89 0.74 -4.14
C THR A 54 22.49 1.38 -4.06
N ILE A 55 21.70 1.24 -5.13
CA ILE A 55 20.33 1.76 -5.17
C ILE A 55 19.44 1.05 -4.16
N PHE A 56 19.56 -0.27 -4.02
CA PHE A 56 18.82 -1.07 -3.04
C PHE A 56 19.14 -0.60 -1.62
N TYR A 57 20.41 -0.52 -1.23
CA TYR A 57 20.79 -0.08 0.13
C TYR A 57 20.41 1.37 0.44
N THR A 58 20.19 2.20 -0.59
CA THR A 58 19.78 3.61 -0.39
C THR A 58 18.26 3.76 -0.36
N LEU A 59 17.54 3.14 -1.31
CA LEU A 59 16.08 3.21 -1.41
C LEU A 59 15.38 2.32 -0.39
N HIS A 60 16.02 1.23 0.06
CA HIS A 60 15.43 0.31 1.01
C HIS A 60 15.12 0.99 2.37
N PRO A 61 16.10 1.58 3.08
CA PRO A 61 15.81 2.30 4.33
C PRO A 61 14.88 3.49 4.11
N MET A 62 15.03 4.20 2.97
CA MET A 62 14.21 5.37 2.66
C MET A 62 12.72 5.00 2.56
N HIS A 63 12.35 3.96 1.80
CA HIS A 63 10.94 3.60 1.65
C HIS A 63 10.34 3.03 2.95
N VAL A 64 11.12 2.36 3.80
CA VAL A 64 10.66 1.90 5.12
C VAL A 64 10.33 3.10 6.02
N VAL A 65 11.18 4.12 6.04
CA VAL A 65 10.92 5.37 6.79
C VAL A 65 9.70 6.10 6.22
N LEU A 66 9.59 6.23 4.90
CA LEU A 66 8.43 6.85 4.26
C LEU A 66 7.13 6.09 4.58
N SER A 67 7.16 4.75 4.59
CA SER A 67 6.03 3.91 4.99
C SER A 67 5.63 4.14 6.45
N ALA A 68 6.61 4.26 7.35
CA ALA A 68 6.39 4.60 8.75
C ALA A 68 5.69 5.96 8.91
N LEU A 69 6.18 6.97 8.16
CA LEU A 69 5.68 8.35 8.19
C LEU A 69 4.24 8.44 7.67
N VAL A 70 3.94 7.78 6.54
CA VAL A 70 2.58 7.76 5.98
C VAL A 70 1.62 7.03 6.93
N THR A 71 2.02 5.88 7.48
CA THR A 71 1.21 5.11 8.44
C THR A 71 0.91 5.93 9.70
N ALA A 72 1.95 6.56 10.27
CA ALA A 72 1.83 7.45 11.41
C ALA A 72 0.95 8.68 11.09
N GLY A 73 1.12 9.28 9.92
CA GLY A 73 0.35 10.44 9.45
C GLY A 73 -1.14 10.12 9.30
N MET A 74 -1.45 9.00 8.64
CA MET A 74 -2.83 8.54 8.46
C MET A 74 -3.50 8.21 9.80
N TYR A 75 -2.79 7.55 10.71
CA TYR A 75 -3.30 7.27 12.05
C TYR A 75 -3.54 8.55 12.86
N ARG A 76 -2.61 9.50 12.81
CA ARG A 76 -2.74 10.81 13.46
C ARG A 76 -3.92 11.61 12.91
N LEU A 77 -4.21 11.52 11.61
CA LEU A 77 -5.31 12.23 10.97
C LEU A 77 -6.69 11.71 11.41
N HIS A 78 -6.83 10.40 11.68
CA HIS A 78 -8.14 9.78 11.92
C HIS A 78 -8.42 9.38 13.39
N LYS A 79 -7.40 9.03 14.20
CA LYS A 79 -7.60 8.36 15.51
C LYS A 79 -6.94 9.03 16.72
N GLY A 80 -6.15 10.10 16.55
CA GLY A 80 -5.66 10.93 17.66
C GLY A 80 -4.14 10.89 17.92
N LYS A 81 -3.69 11.83 18.77
CA LYS A 81 -2.30 12.24 19.00
C LYS A 81 -1.60 11.39 20.08
N GLY A 82 -0.27 11.22 19.99
CA GLY A 82 0.57 10.73 21.09
C GLY A 82 1.48 9.56 20.72
N VAL A 83 1.88 8.78 21.72
CA VAL A 83 2.86 7.68 21.60
C VAL A 83 2.35 6.54 20.71
N SER A 84 1.03 6.32 20.64
CA SER A 84 0.44 5.30 19.74
C SER A 84 0.74 5.55 18.26
N VAL A 85 0.91 6.82 17.84
CA VAL A 85 1.30 7.15 16.45
C VAL A 85 2.68 6.59 16.13
N ILE A 86 3.61 6.74 17.07
CA ILE A 86 4.99 6.26 16.93
C ILE A 86 5.01 4.72 16.98
N LEU A 87 4.24 4.12 17.90
CA LEU A 87 4.16 2.67 18.03
C LEU A 87 3.58 2.01 16.77
N ILE A 88 2.51 2.57 16.20
CA ILE A 88 1.86 2.04 15.00
C ILE A 88 2.71 2.29 13.77
N GLY A 89 3.36 3.46 13.67
CA GLY A 89 4.35 3.71 12.62
C GLY A 89 5.51 2.72 12.68
N TYR A 90 6.02 2.43 13.89
CA TYR A 90 7.11 1.47 14.11
C TYR A 90 6.69 0.03 13.78
N ILE A 91 5.57 -0.46 14.32
CA ILE A 91 5.07 -1.81 14.04
C ILE A 91 4.73 -1.97 12.56
N GLY A 92 4.11 -0.96 11.95
CA GLY A 92 3.80 -0.97 10.52
C GLY A 92 5.06 -1.01 9.65
N ALA A 93 6.06 -0.16 9.95
CA ALA A 93 7.31 -0.13 9.19
C ALA A 93 8.11 -1.41 9.34
N VAL A 94 8.32 -1.89 10.57
CA VAL A 94 9.07 -3.12 10.85
C VAL A 94 8.33 -4.34 10.28
N GLY A 95 7.01 -4.42 10.45
CA GLY A 95 6.21 -5.53 9.92
C GLY A 95 6.23 -5.61 8.40
N ILE A 96 5.98 -4.49 7.71
CA ILE A 96 5.97 -4.46 6.23
C ILE A 96 7.37 -4.70 5.67
N ALA A 97 8.40 -4.08 6.25
CA ALA A 97 9.78 -4.29 5.84
C ALA A 97 10.18 -5.77 6.01
N THR A 98 9.86 -6.39 7.15
CA THR A 98 10.22 -7.78 7.42
C THR A 98 9.54 -8.74 6.44
N ILE A 99 8.24 -8.54 6.17
CA ILE A 99 7.51 -9.37 5.20
C ILE A 99 8.08 -9.20 3.80
N SER A 100 8.32 -7.96 3.37
CA SER A 100 8.81 -7.66 2.03
C SER A 100 10.23 -8.19 1.79
N ASP A 101 11.11 -8.05 2.77
CA ASP A 101 12.55 -8.27 2.58
C ASP A 101 13.02 -9.68 2.97
N SER A 102 12.29 -10.36 3.86
CA SER A 102 12.68 -11.70 4.32
C SER A 102 11.69 -12.80 3.91
N LEU A 103 10.38 -12.51 3.86
CA LEU A 103 9.38 -13.56 3.62
C LEU A 103 9.18 -13.85 2.12
N VAL A 104 9.07 -12.81 1.30
CA VAL A 104 8.88 -12.92 -0.16
C VAL A 104 10.06 -13.59 -0.86
N PRO A 105 11.33 -13.21 -0.63
CA PRO A 105 12.46 -13.91 -1.25
C PRO A 105 12.62 -15.34 -0.74
N TYR A 106 12.44 -15.60 0.57
CA TYR A 106 12.55 -16.95 1.13
C TYR A 106 11.49 -17.91 0.56
N ALA A 107 10.29 -17.43 0.28
CA ALA A 107 9.24 -18.22 -0.39
C ALA A 107 9.49 -18.43 -1.89
N GLY A 108 10.35 -17.63 -2.52
CA GLY A 108 10.77 -17.80 -3.92
C GLY A 108 12.02 -18.67 -4.10
N GLU A 109 12.73 -18.97 -3.01
CA GLU A 109 13.91 -19.85 -2.98
C GLU A 109 13.54 -21.34 -2.73
N VAL A 110 12.32 -21.63 -2.25
CA VAL A 110 11.74 -22.99 -2.03
C VAL A 110 10.88 -23.41 -3.22
#